data_AF-A0AAV2ABF4-F1
#
_entry.id   AF-A0AAV2ABF4-F1
#
_cell.length_a   1.000
_cell.length_b   1.000
_cell.length_c   1.000
_cell.angle_alpha   90.00
_cell.angle_beta   90.00
_cell.angle_gamma   90.00
#
_symmetry.space_group_name_H-M   'P 1'
#
loop_
_entity.id
_entity.type
_entity.pdbx_description
1 polymer ?
#
loop_
_entity_poly.entity_id
_entity_poly.type
_entity_poly.pdbx_seq_one_letter_code
_entity_poly.pdbx_strand_id
1 'polypeptide(L)'
;MSALIENAAACEIRSVIRFLNAKKVKPSEIYRQIREVYGQNAMSDSMVRRWVRQFNEGRNQVHDEERCGRPSLVTDELVQAIEEKVKQNLFGIMWNTVKDHLFVGIQSLVDSLSNNENIKRHRLRAVGKIFDPLGLLTSFTIHVKCILKVLWLKKISWDAELPPDIRRICCQWVSEVPRLSEIEIPTYVLHSSVEEPSDVLKLHCFCDSSQKAYGVAIYTRVVKDWNVEVNLLVSKGRVAPLTKITLPRLELLDDCLMTDLPSLEEDSNGASIDLCRQHWLLSSL
;
A
#
# COMPACT_ATOMS: atom_id res chain seq x y z
N MET A 1 58.70 -4.72 -17.37
CA MET A 1 57.30 -4.97 -16.95
C MET A 1 56.93 -3.86 -16.00
N SER A 2 55.95 -3.03 -16.34
CA SER A 2 55.36 -2.09 -15.38
C SER A 2 54.61 -2.87 -14.31
N ALA A 3 54.75 -2.48 -13.05
CA ALA A 3 53.92 -3.02 -11.98
C ALA A 3 52.46 -2.59 -12.23
N LEU A 4 51.53 -3.54 -12.18
CA LEU A 4 50.10 -3.27 -12.29
C LEU A 4 49.60 -2.66 -10.98
N ILE A 5 48.92 -1.51 -11.08
CA ILE A 5 48.20 -0.90 -9.97
C ILE A 5 46.75 -1.37 -10.06
N GLU A 6 46.42 -2.42 -9.32
CA GLU A 6 45.07 -2.96 -9.25
C GLU A 6 44.20 -2.10 -8.30
N ASN A 7 42.93 -1.89 -8.64
CA ASN A 7 41.92 -1.18 -7.83
C ASN A 7 42.17 0.33 -7.57
N ALA A 8 42.80 1.05 -8.49
CA ALA A 8 42.94 2.50 -8.38
C ALA A 8 41.58 3.22 -8.38
N ALA A 9 41.44 4.24 -7.53
CA ALA A 9 40.23 5.05 -7.47
C ALA A 9 40.02 5.82 -8.78
N ALA A 10 38.76 6.04 -9.18
CA ALA A 10 38.45 6.74 -10.43
C ALA A 10 39.03 8.16 -10.48
N CYS A 11 39.10 8.86 -9.35
CA CYS A 11 39.72 10.20 -9.24
C CYS A 11 41.24 10.17 -9.48
N GLU A 12 41.92 9.08 -9.10
CA GLU A 12 43.35 8.89 -9.33
C GLU A 12 43.66 8.77 -10.83
N ILE A 13 42.92 7.89 -11.53
CA ILE A 13 43.01 7.72 -12.99
C ILE A 13 42.74 9.04 -13.71
N ARG A 14 41.72 9.81 -13.27
CA ARG A 14 41.40 11.14 -13.84
C ARG A 14 42.50 12.17 -13.61
N SER A 15 43.22 12.08 -12.49
CA SER A 15 44.36 12.95 -12.19
C SER A 15 45.53 12.67 -13.14
N VAL A 16 45.78 11.39 -13.46
CA VAL A 16 46.76 10.99 -14.48
C VAL A 16 46.35 11.44 -15.88
N ILE A 17 45.07 11.32 -16.23
CA ILE A 17 44.54 11.82 -17.51
C ILE A 17 44.78 13.33 -17.63
N ARG A 18 44.53 14.10 -16.57
CA ARG A 18 44.78 15.55 -16.54
C ARG A 18 46.26 15.87 -16.77
N PHE A 19 47.15 15.15 -16.10
CA PHE A 19 48.60 15.32 -16.24
C PHE A 19 49.08 15.00 -17.68
N LEU A 20 48.67 13.86 -18.24
CA LEU A 20 49.07 13.46 -19.60
C LEU A 20 48.46 14.38 -20.67
N ASN A 21 47.25 14.88 -20.46
CA ASN A 21 46.64 15.88 -21.34
C ASN A 21 47.41 17.21 -21.31
N ALA A 22 47.87 17.65 -20.13
CA ALA A 22 48.71 18.85 -20.01
C ALA A 22 50.05 18.70 -20.74
N LYS A 23 50.60 17.47 -20.80
CA LYS A 23 51.77 17.10 -21.64
C LYS A 23 51.46 16.98 -23.13
N LYS A 24 50.24 17.30 -23.58
CA LYS A 24 49.78 17.23 -24.97
C LYS A 24 49.85 15.81 -25.58
N VAL A 25 49.75 14.78 -24.76
CA VAL A 25 49.67 13.38 -25.22
C VAL A 25 48.31 13.15 -25.89
N LYS A 26 48.30 12.43 -27.03
CA LYS A 26 47.05 12.14 -27.75
C LYS A 26 46.12 11.24 -26.91
N PRO A 27 44.78 11.41 -26.95
CA PRO A 27 43.86 10.62 -26.13
C PRO A 27 43.99 9.09 -26.28
N SER A 28 44.29 8.62 -27.50
CA SER A 28 44.52 7.19 -27.77
C SER A 28 45.74 6.63 -27.03
N GLU A 29 46.78 7.44 -26.89
CA GLU A 29 48.02 7.09 -26.18
C GLU A 29 47.82 7.17 -24.67
N ILE A 30 47.02 8.13 -24.19
CA ILE A 30 46.59 8.18 -22.79
C ILE A 30 45.83 6.90 -22.43
N TYR A 31 44.86 6.47 -23.24
CA TYR A 31 44.12 5.23 -22.99
C TYR A 31 45.04 3.99 -22.97
N ARG A 32 46.01 3.92 -23.88
CA ARG A 32 47.02 2.85 -23.90
C ARG A 32 47.81 2.78 -22.60
N GLN A 33 48.31 3.92 -22.11
CA GLN A 33 49.08 4.00 -20.86
C GLN A 33 48.23 3.67 -19.63
N ILE A 34 46.97 4.15 -19.58
CA ILE A 34 46.06 3.80 -18.49
C ILE A 34 45.81 2.29 -18.45
N ARG A 35 45.56 1.66 -19.61
CA ARG A 35 45.33 0.20 -19.69
C ARG A 35 46.58 -0.61 -19.32
N GLU A 36 47.76 -0.13 -19.65
CA GLU A 36 49.05 -0.78 -19.35
C GLU A 36 49.39 -0.74 -17.85
N VAL A 37 49.03 0.34 -17.15
CA VAL A 37 49.40 0.55 -15.74
C VAL A 37 48.29 0.15 -14.76
N TYR A 38 47.02 0.44 -15.09
CA TYR A 38 45.87 0.23 -14.20
C TYR A 38 45.01 -1.00 -14.59
N GLY A 39 45.38 -1.69 -15.67
CA GLY A 39 44.70 -2.90 -16.12
C GLY A 39 43.44 -2.65 -16.97
N GLN A 40 42.82 -3.75 -17.37
CA GLN A 40 41.80 -3.79 -18.43
C GLN A 40 40.43 -3.22 -18.02
N ASN A 41 40.16 -3.14 -16.71
CA ASN A 41 38.89 -2.70 -16.13
C ASN A 41 38.91 -1.27 -15.56
N ALA A 42 40.02 -0.54 -15.71
CA ALA A 42 40.23 0.77 -15.06
C ALA A 42 39.29 1.88 -15.58
N MET A 43 39.27 2.12 -16.90
CA MET A 43 38.44 3.16 -17.52
C MET A 43 38.33 2.92 -19.04
N SER A 44 37.13 3.08 -19.61
CA SER A 44 36.93 2.91 -21.07
C SER A 44 37.52 4.07 -21.89
N ASP A 45 37.91 3.80 -23.14
CA ASP A 45 38.46 4.82 -24.06
C ASP A 45 37.52 6.03 -24.23
N SER A 46 36.21 5.78 -24.31
CA SER A 46 35.19 6.84 -24.37
C SER A 46 35.23 7.76 -23.14
N MET A 47 35.45 7.19 -21.95
CA MET A 47 35.54 7.94 -20.71
C MET A 47 36.83 8.76 -20.66
N VAL A 48 37.97 8.19 -21.09
CA VAL A 48 39.24 8.91 -21.21
C VAL A 48 39.10 10.12 -22.14
N ARG A 49 38.52 9.92 -23.33
CA ARG A 49 38.27 11.02 -24.29
C ARG A 49 37.32 12.08 -23.75
N ARG A 50 36.28 11.68 -23.00
CA ARG A 50 35.36 12.61 -22.34
C ARG A 50 36.08 13.51 -21.34
N TRP A 51 36.95 12.93 -20.50
CA TRP A 51 37.73 13.70 -19.51
C TRP A 51 38.77 14.61 -20.17
N VAL A 52 39.45 14.15 -21.23
CA VAL A 52 40.37 15.00 -22.01
C VAL A 52 39.63 16.21 -22.59
N ARG A 53 38.43 16.01 -23.15
CA ARG A 53 37.59 17.11 -23.65
C ARG A 53 37.26 18.10 -22.55
N GLN A 54 36.77 17.63 -21.39
CA GLN A 54 36.41 18.49 -20.27
C GLN A 54 37.60 19.30 -19.72
N PHE A 55 38.80 18.71 -19.66
CA PHE A 55 40.00 19.45 -19.25
C PHE A 55 40.42 20.50 -20.28
N ASN A 56 40.23 20.24 -21.58
CA ASN A 56 40.46 21.24 -22.63
C ASN A 56 39.42 22.37 -22.60
N GLU A 57 38.21 22.09 -22.12
CA GLU A 57 37.13 23.06 -21.89
C GLU A 57 37.32 23.86 -20.59
N GLY A 58 38.43 23.67 -19.86
CA GLY A 58 38.81 24.49 -18.71
C GLY A 58 38.44 23.91 -17.34
N ARG A 59 37.98 22.65 -17.27
CA ARG A 59 37.68 21.99 -16.00
C ARG A 59 38.96 21.79 -15.16
N ASN A 60 38.91 22.16 -13.88
CA ASN A 60 40.06 22.06 -12.96
C ASN A 60 39.89 21.01 -11.85
N GLN A 61 38.73 20.36 -11.77
CA GLN A 61 38.40 19.38 -10.73
C GLN A 61 38.37 17.96 -11.32
N VAL A 62 38.94 16.98 -10.58
CA VAL A 62 39.00 15.56 -11.00
C VAL A 62 37.86 14.71 -10.44
N HIS A 63 37.16 15.25 -9.44
CA HIS A 63 35.94 14.66 -8.91
C HIS A 63 34.76 14.93 -9.84
N ASP A 64 33.76 14.05 -9.82
CA ASP A 64 32.49 14.38 -10.45
C ASP A 64 31.92 15.60 -9.70
N GLU A 65 31.42 16.60 -10.43
CA GLU A 65 30.65 17.67 -9.80
C GLU A 65 29.41 17.04 -9.16
N GLU A 66 28.96 17.59 -8.03
CA GLU A 66 27.66 17.23 -7.49
C GLU A 66 26.64 17.39 -8.61
N ARG A 67 26.05 16.27 -9.03
CA ARG A 67 24.98 16.32 -10.00
C ARG A 67 23.89 17.13 -9.33
N CYS A 68 23.54 18.29 -9.91
CA CYS A 68 22.23 18.84 -9.67
C CYS A 68 21.25 17.73 -10.06
N GLY A 69 20.64 17.07 -9.08
CA GLY A 69 19.51 16.20 -9.32
C GLY A 69 18.50 16.97 -10.17
N ARG A 70 17.70 16.26 -10.97
CA ARG A 70 16.52 16.86 -11.58
C ARG A 70 15.79 17.65 -10.48
N PRO A 71 15.52 18.96 -10.63
CA PRO A 71 14.79 19.70 -9.63
C PRO A 71 13.52 18.92 -9.32
N SER A 72 13.29 18.62 -8.04
CA SER A 72 12.02 18.05 -7.64
C SER A 72 10.95 19.06 -8.05
N LEU A 73 10.14 18.72 -9.06
CA LEU A 73 8.91 19.45 -9.38
C LEU A 73 7.88 19.29 -8.26
N VAL A 74 8.15 18.41 -7.30
CA VAL A 74 7.34 18.16 -6.12
C VAL A 74 7.78 19.15 -5.05
N THR A 75 7.09 20.30 -4.99
CA THR A 75 7.11 21.20 -3.83
C THR A 75 6.12 20.70 -2.78
N ASP A 76 6.34 21.01 -1.50
CA ASP A 76 5.42 20.61 -0.42
C ASP A 76 4.00 21.15 -0.67
N GLU A 77 3.89 22.34 -1.25
CA GLU A 77 2.61 22.94 -1.69
C GLU A 77 1.91 22.10 -2.76
N LEU A 78 2.65 21.56 -3.73
CA LEU A 78 2.10 20.68 -4.77
C LEU A 78 1.71 19.32 -4.19
N VAL A 79 2.50 18.77 -3.25
CA VAL A 79 2.14 17.54 -2.51
C VAL A 79 0.83 17.77 -1.77
N GLN A 80 0.72 18.85 -1.02
CA GLN A 80 -0.47 19.16 -0.24
C GLN A 80 -1.70 19.38 -1.14
N ALA A 81 -1.55 20.08 -2.27
CA ALA A 81 -2.62 20.27 -3.24
C ALA A 81 -3.07 18.96 -3.92
N ILE A 82 -2.13 18.05 -4.19
CA ILE A 82 -2.43 16.71 -4.71
C ILE A 82 -3.11 15.88 -3.63
N GLU A 83 -2.62 15.88 -2.39
CA GLU A 83 -3.23 15.17 -1.26
C GLU A 83 -4.67 15.63 -1.02
N GLU A 84 -4.94 16.94 -1.02
CA GLU A 84 -6.29 17.48 -0.91
C GLU A 84 -7.17 17.05 -2.10
N LYS A 85 -6.64 17.07 -3.32
CA LYS A 85 -7.37 16.54 -4.48
C LYS A 85 -7.63 15.04 -4.40
N VAL A 86 -6.70 14.25 -3.87
CA VAL A 86 -6.87 12.81 -3.67
C VAL A 86 -7.90 12.55 -2.58
N LYS A 87 -7.88 13.31 -1.47
CA LYS A 87 -8.91 13.26 -0.42
C LYS A 87 -10.29 13.58 -0.94
N GLN A 88 -10.38 14.50 -1.91
CA GLN A 88 -11.65 14.89 -2.53
C GLN A 88 -12.14 13.88 -3.58
N ASN A 89 -11.23 13.25 -4.34
CA ASN A 89 -11.59 12.47 -5.53
C ASN A 89 -11.51 10.95 -5.37
N LEU A 90 -10.72 10.42 -4.44
CA LEU A 90 -10.66 8.99 -4.16
C LEU A 90 -11.55 8.65 -2.97
N PHE A 91 -12.39 7.63 -3.15
CA PHE A 91 -13.20 7.07 -2.10
C PHE A 91 -12.66 5.71 -1.70
N GLY A 92 -12.27 5.55 -0.44
CA GLY A 92 -11.61 4.34 0.03
C GLY A 92 -10.58 4.62 1.12
N ILE A 93 -9.71 3.64 1.32
CA ILE A 93 -8.60 3.72 2.27
C ILE A 93 -7.53 4.68 1.73
N MET A 94 -7.18 5.67 2.55
CA MET A 94 -6.13 6.65 2.31
C MET A 94 -5.03 6.48 3.35
N TRP A 95 -3.81 6.90 3.03
CA TRP A 95 -2.68 6.86 3.96
C TRP A 95 -2.25 8.28 4.33
N ASN A 96 -2.23 8.56 5.63
CA ASN A 96 -1.59 9.73 6.20
C ASN A 96 -0.13 9.37 6.49
N THR A 97 0.79 9.86 5.66
CA THR A 97 2.24 9.57 5.75
C THR A 97 2.92 10.22 6.96
N VAL A 98 2.33 11.31 7.49
CA VAL A 98 2.90 12.05 8.63
C VAL A 98 2.59 11.32 9.94
N LYS A 99 1.34 10.92 10.13
CA LYS A 99 0.93 10.13 11.31
C LYS A 99 1.20 8.64 11.14
N ASP A 100 1.43 8.18 9.92
CA ASP A 100 1.49 6.76 9.55
C ASP A 100 0.20 6.00 9.93
N HIS A 101 -0.94 6.51 9.47
CA HIS A 101 -2.26 5.92 9.70
C HIS A 101 -3.06 5.84 8.40
N LEU A 102 -3.80 4.76 8.24
CA LEU A 102 -4.87 4.64 7.27
C LEU A 102 -6.11 5.37 7.78
N PHE A 103 -6.79 6.09 6.90
CA PHE A 103 -8.07 6.73 7.19
C PHE A 103 -9.00 6.61 5.99
N VAL A 104 -10.29 6.91 6.19
CA VAL A 104 -11.31 6.79 5.12
C VAL A 104 -11.61 8.17 4.54
N GLY A 105 -11.33 8.36 3.26
CA GLY A 105 -11.84 9.51 2.52
C GLY A 105 -13.34 9.33 2.29
N ILE A 106 -14.20 10.22 2.80
CA ILE A 106 -15.67 10.07 2.74
C ILE A 106 -16.38 11.07 1.81
N GLN A 107 -15.71 12.16 1.42
CA GLN A 107 -16.36 13.32 0.79
C GLN A 107 -17.13 12.93 -0.50
N SER A 108 -16.47 12.20 -1.41
CA SER A 108 -17.11 11.76 -2.66
C SER A 108 -18.32 10.84 -2.44
N LEU A 109 -18.32 10.03 -1.37
CA LEU A 109 -19.45 9.16 -1.03
C LEU A 109 -20.61 9.96 -0.46
N VAL A 110 -20.34 10.91 0.43
CA VAL A 110 -21.34 11.83 0.98
C VAL A 110 -22.00 12.63 -0.15
N ASP A 111 -21.20 13.21 -1.06
CA ASP A 111 -21.70 13.97 -2.21
C ASP A 111 -22.51 13.11 -3.18
N SER A 112 -22.15 11.83 -3.31
CA SER A 112 -22.93 10.91 -4.13
C SER A 112 -24.28 10.62 -3.49
N LEU A 113 -24.30 10.35 -2.18
CA LEU A 113 -25.50 9.91 -1.46
C LEU A 113 -26.44 11.06 -1.06
N SER A 114 -25.97 12.31 -1.05
CA SER A 114 -26.74 13.50 -0.68
C SER A 114 -27.91 13.79 -1.61
N ASN A 115 -27.83 13.38 -2.89
CA ASN A 115 -28.89 13.53 -3.87
C ASN A 115 -30.17 12.71 -3.58
N ASN A 116 -30.19 11.91 -2.49
CA ASN A 116 -31.37 11.20 -1.99
C ASN A 116 -32.12 10.31 -3.01
N GLU A 117 -31.47 9.99 -4.13
CA GLU A 117 -31.99 9.05 -5.11
C GLU A 117 -32.02 7.64 -4.50
N ASN A 118 -33.17 7.28 -3.96
CA ASN A 118 -33.45 5.97 -3.39
C ASN A 118 -33.78 4.97 -4.51
N ILE A 119 -32.81 4.75 -5.39
CA ILE A 119 -32.88 3.73 -6.46
C ILE A 119 -31.71 2.76 -6.35
N LYS A 120 -31.94 1.53 -6.80
CA LYS A 120 -30.96 0.44 -6.73
C LYS A 120 -29.64 0.78 -7.45
N ARG A 121 -29.71 1.39 -8.64
CA ARG A 121 -28.53 1.80 -9.43
C ARG A 121 -27.62 2.75 -8.64
N HIS A 122 -28.23 3.74 -8.00
CA HIS A 122 -27.51 4.74 -7.24
C HIS A 122 -26.76 4.11 -6.06
N ARG A 123 -27.42 3.21 -5.31
CA ARG A 123 -26.78 2.48 -4.21
C ARG A 123 -25.64 1.58 -4.70
N LEU A 124 -25.83 0.85 -5.80
CA LEU A 124 -24.75 0.03 -6.36
C LEU A 124 -23.55 0.88 -6.79
N ARG A 125 -23.79 2.03 -7.43
CA ARG A 125 -22.73 2.96 -7.83
C ARG A 125 -21.95 3.48 -6.62
N ALA A 126 -22.64 3.84 -5.53
CA ALA A 126 -22.02 4.30 -4.31
C ALA A 126 -21.10 3.21 -3.70
N VAL A 127 -21.56 1.96 -3.63
CA VAL A 127 -20.74 0.83 -3.13
C VAL A 127 -19.59 0.49 -4.07
N GLY A 128 -19.80 0.57 -5.38
CA GLY A 128 -18.75 0.31 -6.37
C GLY A 128 -17.60 1.31 -6.34
N LYS A 129 -17.80 2.48 -5.72
CA LYS A 129 -16.73 3.46 -5.49
C LYS A 129 -15.84 3.11 -4.30
N ILE A 130 -16.28 2.25 -3.37
CA ILE A 130 -15.50 1.94 -2.16
C ILE A 130 -14.27 1.14 -2.59
N PHE A 131 -13.09 1.76 -2.58
CA PHE A 131 -11.83 1.04 -2.78
C PHE A 131 -11.28 0.57 -1.42
N ASP A 132 -11.31 -0.74 -1.20
CA ASP A 132 -10.95 -1.36 0.08
C ASP A 132 -10.09 -2.63 -0.15
N PRO A 133 -8.79 -2.48 -0.45
CA PRO A 133 -7.91 -3.60 -0.78
C PRO A 133 -7.62 -4.51 0.44
N LEU A 134 -7.65 -3.96 1.65
CA LEU A 134 -7.40 -4.69 2.91
C LEU A 134 -8.69 -5.14 3.59
N GLY A 135 -9.85 -4.80 3.03
CA GLY A 135 -11.14 -5.10 3.60
C GLY A 135 -11.42 -4.41 4.94
N LEU A 136 -10.78 -3.29 5.28
CA LEU A 136 -10.99 -2.60 6.57
C LEU A 136 -12.40 -2.03 6.70
N LEU A 137 -13.09 -1.83 5.58
CA LEU A 137 -14.48 -1.37 5.49
C LEU A 137 -15.45 -2.53 5.19
N THR A 138 -15.03 -3.79 5.34
CA THR A 138 -15.88 -4.95 5.10
C THR A 138 -17.14 -4.93 5.94
N SER A 139 -17.02 -4.64 7.25
CA SER A 139 -18.17 -4.55 8.16
C SER A 139 -19.21 -3.53 7.71
N PHE A 140 -18.76 -2.41 7.13
CA PHE A 140 -19.62 -1.39 6.57
C PHE A 140 -20.20 -1.78 5.19
N THR A 141 -19.37 -2.32 4.30
CA THR A 141 -19.79 -2.67 2.92
C THR A 141 -20.69 -3.90 2.87
N ILE A 142 -20.57 -4.83 3.81
CA ILE A 142 -21.37 -6.05 3.81
C ILE A 142 -22.86 -5.76 4.04
N HIS A 143 -23.20 -4.75 4.84
CA HIS A 143 -24.58 -4.33 5.09
C HIS A 143 -25.29 -3.95 3.79
N VAL A 144 -24.69 -3.04 3.02
CA VAL A 144 -25.26 -2.60 1.75
C VAL A 144 -25.21 -3.67 0.66
N LYS A 145 -24.20 -4.55 0.66
CA LYS A 145 -24.18 -5.72 -0.23
C LYS A 145 -25.34 -6.69 0.09
N CYS A 146 -25.69 -6.88 1.37
CA CYS A 146 -26.87 -7.65 1.77
C CYS A 146 -28.18 -6.99 1.33
N ILE A 147 -28.30 -5.67 1.49
CA ILE A 147 -29.45 -4.90 0.97
C ILE A 147 -29.60 -5.09 -0.55
N LEU A 148 -28.50 -4.97 -1.29
CA LEU A 148 -28.49 -5.19 -2.74
C LEU A 148 -28.97 -6.61 -3.07
N LYS A 149 -28.50 -7.64 -2.36
CA LYS A 149 -29.00 -9.03 -2.51
C LYS A 149 -30.52 -9.11 -2.34
N VAL A 150 -31.09 -8.46 -1.34
CA VAL A 150 -32.56 -8.42 -1.13
C VAL A 150 -33.27 -7.76 -2.31
N LEU A 151 -32.74 -6.66 -2.84
CA LEU A 151 -33.31 -5.98 -4.02
C LEU A 151 -33.26 -6.84 -5.29
N TRP A 152 -32.20 -7.64 -5.45
CA TRP A 152 -32.11 -8.63 -6.52
C TRP A 152 -33.17 -9.73 -6.38
N LEU A 153 -33.35 -10.26 -5.16
CA LEU A 153 -34.37 -11.26 -4.86
C LEU A 153 -35.79 -10.75 -5.12
N LYS A 154 -36.08 -9.49 -4.78
CA LYS A 154 -37.36 -8.84 -5.06
C LYS A 154 -37.54 -8.41 -6.53
N LYS A 155 -36.56 -8.69 -7.40
CA LYS A 155 -36.56 -8.32 -8.83
C LYS A 155 -36.84 -6.83 -9.08
N ILE A 156 -36.37 -5.96 -8.19
CA ILE A 156 -36.53 -4.51 -8.33
C ILE A 156 -35.66 -4.02 -9.49
N SER A 157 -36.25 -3.23 -10.38
CA SER A 157 -35.55 -2.60 -11.51
C SER A 157 -34.45 -1.64 -11.01
N TRP A 158 -33.48 -1.37 -11.88
CA TRP A 158 -32.34 -0.50 -11.58
C TRP A 158 -32.74 0.92 -11.17
N ASP A 159 -33.74 1.46 -11.86
CA ASP A 159 -34.21 2.84 -11.70
C ASP A 159 -35.56 2.93 -10.97
N ALA A 160 -36.06 1.80 -10.43
CA ALA A 160 -37.26 1.80 -9.62
C ALA A 160 -36.97 2.32 -8.21
N GLU A 161 -37.96 2.99 -7.62
CA GLU A 161 -37.90 3.44 -6.23
C GLU A 161 -37.79 2.23 -5.27
N LEU A 162 -36.96 2.38 -4.24
CA LEU A 162 -36.81 1.36 -3.22
C LEU A 162 -38.09 1.20 -2.38
N PRO A 163 -38.53 -0.04 -2.12
CA PRO A 163 -39.62 -0.32 -1.19
C PRO A 163 -39.41 0.34 0.19
N PRO A 164 -40.47 0.80 0.89
CA PRO A 164 -40.33 1.55 2.14
C PRO A 164 -39.54 0.83 3.25
N ASP A 165 -39.67 -0.49 3.34
CA ASP A 165 -38.93 -1.36 4.26
C ASP A 165 -37.42 -1.29 4.00
N ILE A 166 -37.02 -1.38 2.74
CA ILE A 166 -35.61 -1.36 2.32
C ILE A 166 -35.05 0.07 2.37
N ARG A 167 -35.85 1.06 1.97
CA ARG A 167 -35.47 2.48 2.00
C ARG A 167 -35.05 2.90 3.40
N ARG A 168 -35.78 2.49 4.44
CA ARG A 168 -35.43 2.78 5.84
C ARG A 168 -34.05 2.23 6.21
N ILE A 169 -33.78 0.98 5.87
CA ILE A 169 -32.48 0.32 6.16
C ILE A 169 -31.36 1.00 5.37
N CYS A 170 -31.60 1.34 4.10
CA CYS A 170 -30.65 2.13 3.30
C CYS A 170 -30.35 3.48 3.94
N CYS A 171 -31.36 4.23 4.37
CA CYS A 171 -31.17 5.54 5.00
C CYS A 171 -30.35 5.44 6.28
N GLN A 172 -30.56 4.38 7.07
CA GLN A 172 -29.74 4.09 8.24
C GLN A 172 -28.27 3.87 7.86
N TRP A 173 -28.00 3.01 6.88
CA TRP A 173 -26.64 2.80 6.36
C TRP A 173 -26.00 4.09 5.84
N VAL A 174 -26.76 4.94 5.12
CA VAL A 174 -26.27 6.25 4.66
C VAL A 174 -25.92 7.17 5.84
N SER A 175 -26.70 7.13 6.93
CA SER A 175 -26.43 7.94 8.13
C SER A 175 -25.16 7.53 8.89
N GLU A 176 -24.65 6.31 8.64
CA GLU A 176 -23.39 5.82 9.22
C GLU A 176 -22.16 6.30 8.43
N VAL A 177 -22.33 6.73 7.17
CA VAL A 177 -21.23 7.15 6.29
C VAL A 177 -20.32 8.22 6.92
N PRO A 178 -20.83 9.30 7.54
CA PRO A 178 -19.98 10.31 8.15
C PRO A 178 -19.10 9.76 9.27
N ARG A 179 -19.50 8.68 9.95
CA ARG A 179 -18.71 8.07 11.03
C ARG A 179 -17.47 7.34 10.52
N LEU A 180 -17.40 7.03 9.22
CA LEU A 180 -16.21 6.39 8.64
C LEU A 180 -14.98 7.28 8.70
N SER A 181 -15.13 8.62 8.75
CA SER A 181 -13.99 9.52 8.93
C SER A 181 -13.38 9.47 10.34
N GLU A 182 -14.06 8.85 11.30
CA GLU A 182 -13.53 8.62 12.66
C GLU A 182 -12.56 7.42 12.70
N ILE A 183 -12.51 6.62 11.63
CA ILE A 183 -11.65 5.44 11.56
C ILE A 183 -10.22 5.88 11.19
N GLU A 184 -9.32 5.77 12.15
CA GLU A 184 -7.87 5.83 11.95
C GLU A 184 -7.26 4.47 12.33
N ILE A 185 -6.52 3.84 11.42
CA ILE A 185 -5.90 2.52 11.63
C ILE A 185 -4.39 2.67 11.40
N PRO A 186 -3.53 2.40 12.39
CA PRO A 186 -2.06 2.50 12.21
C PRO A 186 -1.56 1.59 11.07
N THR A 187 -0.72 2.10 10.17
CA THR A 187 -0.11 1.29 9.09
C THR A 187 1.05 0.44 9.60
N TYR A 188 1.83 0.95 10.54
CA TYR A 188 2.99 0.26 11.08
C TYR A 188 2.66 -0.51 12.36
N VAL A 189 2.22 -1.75 12.18
CA VAL A 189 1.90 -2.67 13.28
C VAL A 189 3.16 -3.39 13.82
N LEU A 190 4.27 -3.34 13.09
CA LEU A 190 5.50 -4.07 13.39
C LEU A 190 6.56 -3.14 13.98
N HIS A 191 6.30 -2.56 15.15
CA HIS A 191 7.40 -2.06 15.99
C HIS A 191 8.15 -3.29 16.53
N SER A 192 9.10 -3.80 15.76
CA SER A 192 10.20 -4.59 16.30
C SER A 192 11.39 -3.65 16.32
N SER A 193 11.62 -2.97 17.44
CA SER A 193 12.99 -2.63 17.77
C SER A 193 13.73 -3.96 17.84
N VAL A 194 14.59 -4.21 16.87
CA VAL A 194 15.39 -5.44 16.68
C VAL A 194 16.31 -5.74 17.89
N GLU A 195 16.19 -4.99 18.99
CA GLU A 195 17.04 -5.04 20.17
C GLU A 195 16.34 -5.51 21.46
N GLU A 196 15.00 -5.68 21.49
CA GLU A 196 14.31 -6.16 22.71
C GLU A 196 13.57 -7.51 22.51
N PRO A 197 13.88 -8.54 23.31
CA PRO A 197 13.34 -9.91 23.14
C PRO A 197 11.92 -10.11 23.69
N SER A 198 11.20 -9.05 24.07
CA SER A 198 9.92 -9.15 24.80
C SER A 198 8.66 -8.97 23.94
N ASP A 199 8.79 -8.46 22.71
CA ASP A 199 7.64 -8.15 21.85
C ASP A 199 7.10 -9.41 21.16
N VAL A 200 6.11 -10.05 21.78
CA VAL A 200 5.41 -11.21 21.19
C VAL A 200 4.27 -10.72 20.30
N LEU A 201 4.52 -10.67 18.99
CA LEU A 201 3.49 -10.49 17.97
C LEU A 201 2.66 -11.78 17.84
N LYS A 202 1.33 -11.65 17.98
CA LYS A 202 0.37 -12.71 17.67
C LYS A 202 -0.64 -12.25 16.64
N LEU A 203 -1.04 -13.16 15.76
CA LEU A 203 -2.16 -12.97 14.86
C LEU A 203 -3.36 -13.72 15.41
N HIS A 204 -4.46 -13.00 15.61
CA HIS A 204 -5.74 -13.55 16.02
C HIS A 204 -6.71 -13.48 14.84
N CYS A 205 -7.18 -14.65 14.41
CA CYS A 205 -8.17 -14.77 13.35
C CYS A 205 -9.56 -15.00 13.96
N PHE A 206 -10.53 -14.21 13.54
CA PHE A 206 -11.94 -14.37 13.89
C PHE A 206 -12.74 -14.64 12.62
N CYS A 207 -13.53 -15.70 12.64
CA CYS A 207 -14.44 -16.10 11.57
C CYS A 207 -15.87 -16.00 12.10
N ASP A 208 -16.79 -15.44 11.31
CA ASP A 208 -18.22 -15.41 11.64
C ASP A 208 -19.09 -15.69 10.41
N SER A 209 -20.17 -16.42 10.63
CA SER A 209 -21.06 -16.92 9.58
C SER A 209 -22.52 -16.81 9.98
N SER A 210 -23.33 -16.31 9.05
CA SER A 210 -24.78 -16.21 9.17
C SER A 210 -25.46 -16.56 7.85
N GLN A 211 -26.78 -16.74 7.89
CA GLN A 211 -27.57 -16.92 6.67
C GLN A 211 -27.57 -15.69 5.73
N LYS A 212 -27.06 -14.55 6.20
CA LYS A 212 -26.99 -13.30 5.41
C LYS A 212 -25.61 -13.12 4.77
N ALA A 213 -24.54 -13.33 5.54
CA ALA A 213 -23.15 -13.16 5.14
C ALA A 213 -22.22 -14.03 5.98
N TYR A 214 -20.99 -14.22 5.52
CA TYR A 214 -19.90 -14.84 6.25
C TYR A 214 -18.60 -14.05 6.00
N GLY A 215 -17.67 -14.09 6.94
CA GLY A 215 -16.43 -13.35 6.80
C GLY A 215 -15.43 -13.54 7.92
N VAL A 216 -14.19 -13.23 7.59
CA VAL A 216 -13.02 -13.38 8.43
C VAL A 216 -12.38 -12.03 8.70
N ALA A 217 -11.87 -11.82 9.91
CA ALA A 217 -11.08 -10.67 10.31
C ALA A 217 -9.82 -11.12 11.06
N ILE A 218 -8.66 -10.63 10.63
CA ILE A 218 -7.37 -10.90 11.24
C ILE A 218 -6.93 -9.65 12.00
N TYR A 219 -6.70 -9.84 13.29
CA TYR A 219 -6.16 -8.82 14.17
C TYR A 219 -4.73 -9.17 14.53
N THR A 220 -3.92 -8.14 14.66
CA THR A 220 -2.61 -8.21 15.27
C THR A 220 -2.76 -7.90 16.74
N ARG A 221 -2.05 -8.65 17.59
CA ARG A 221 -1.94 -8.40 19.02
C ARG A 221 -0.47 -8.32 19.35
N VAL A 222 -0.02 -7.14 19.76
CA VAL A 222 1.35 -6.90 20.20
C VAL A 222 1.30 -6.67 21.70
N VAL A 223 2.11 -7.42 22.45
CA VAL A 223 2.33 -7.18 23.88
C VAL A 223 3.67 -6.49 24.03
N LYS A 224 3.65 -5.23 24.47
CA LYS A 224 4.85 -4.44 24.81
C LYS A 224 4.81 -4.16 26.29
N ASP A 225 5.73 -4.74 27.05
CA ASP A 225 5.78 -4.65 28.52
C ASP A 225 4.43 -4.95 29.22
N TRP A 226 3.64 -3.89 29.47
CA TRP A 226 2.35 -3.90 30.17
C TRP A 226 1.17 -3.45 29.30
N ASN A 227 1.42 -3.06 28.06
CA ASN A 227 0.40 -2.62 27.11
C ASN A 227 0.14 -3.69 26.06
N VAL A 228 -1.14 -3.93 25.80
CA VAL A 228 -1.60 -4.81 24.73
C VAL A 228 -2.23 -3.93 23.66
N GLU A 229 -1.59 -3.85 22.51
CA GLU A 229 -2.09 -3.16 21.34
C GLU A 229 -2.76 -4.19 20.41
N VAL A 230 -4.01 -3.92 20.01
CA VAL A 230 -4.77 -4.76 19.09
C VAL A 230 -5.23 -3.93 17.91
N ASN A 231 -4.81 -4.31 16.70
CA ASN A 231 -5.14 -3.59 15.47
C ASN A 231 -5.71 -4.55 14.43
N LEU A 232 -6.76 -4.13 13.72
CA LEU A 232 -7.28 -4.87 12.57
C LEU A 232 -6.27 -4.79 11.42
N LEU A 233 -5.78 -5.94 10.97
CA LEU A 233 -4.80 -6.04 9.89
C LEU A 233 -5.49 -6.15 8.53
N VAL A 234 -6.40 -7.10 8.41
CA VAL A 234 -7.12 -7.39 7.17
C VAL A 234 -8.46 -8.04 7.51
N SER A 235 -9.48 -7.80 6.71
CA SER A 235 -10.70 -8.59 6.79
C SER A 235 -11.27 -8.89 5.42
N LYS A 236 -12.15 -9.87 5.33
CA LYS A 236 -12.78 -10.25 4.07
C LYS A 236 -14.15 -10.83 4.36
N GLY A 237 -15.16 -10.30 3.68
CA GLY A 237 -16.54 -10.71 3.88
C GLY A 237 -17.23 -10.98 2.55
N ARG A 238 -18.07 -12.01 2.53
CA ARG A 238 -18.90 -12.39 1.39
C ARG A 238 -20.36 -12.49 1.80
N VAL A 239 -21.24 -12.00 0.94
CA VAL A 239 -22.67 -12.21 1.14
C VAL A 239 -22.97 -13.69 0.93
N ALA A 240 -23.78 -14.28 1.80
CA ALA A 240 -24.17 -15.68 1.68
C ALA A 240 -24.81 -15.91 0.30
N PRO A 241 -24.62 -17.07 -0.34
CA PRO A 241 -25.24 -17.36 -1.62
C PRO A 241 -26.78 -17.26 -1.59
N LEU A 242 -27.37 -17.14 -2.78
CA LEU A 242 -28.84 -17.16 -2.93
C LEU A 242 -29.40 -18.58 -2.76
N THR A 243 -28.60 -19.60 -3.07
CA THR A 243 -28.92 -20.99 -2.79
C THR A 243 -28.98 -21.21 -1.28
N LYS A 244 -29.97 -21.98 -0.81
CA LYS A 244 -30.05 -22.35 0.60
C LYS A 244 -28.86 -23.24 0.94
N ILE A 245 -27.94 -22.70 1.72
CA ILE A 245 -26.78 -23.40 2.27
C ILE A 245 -26.97 -23.48 3.78
N THR A 246 -26.60 -24.61 4.38
CA THR A 246 -26.70 -24.81 5.82
C THR A 246 -25.66 -23.95 6.55
N LEU A 247 -25.95 -23.55 7.79
CA LEU A 247 -25.01 -22.76 8.60
C LEU A 247 -23.64 -23.44 8.74
N PRO A 248 -23.53 -24.76 9.01
CA PRO A 248 -22.22 -25.42 9.09
C PRO A 248 -21.41 -25.35 7.79
N ARG A 249 -22.07 -25.29 6.63
CA ARG A 249 -21.40 -25.16 5.35
C ARG A 249 -20.95 -23.72 5.07
N LEU A 250 -21.62 -22.73 5.65
CA LEU A 250 -21.16 -21.34 5.62
C LEU A 250 -19.95 -21.15 6.54
N GLU A 251 -19.95 -21.75 7.73
CA GLU A 251 -18.79 -21.77 8.63
C GLU A 251 -17.55 -22.39 7.93
N LEU A 252 -17.74 -23.49 7.21
CA LEU A 252 -16.65 -24.09 6.41
C LEU A 252 -16.16 -23.18 5.28
N LEU A 253 -17.06 -22.42 4.64
CA LEU A 253 -16.68 -21.48 3.57
C LEU A 253 -15.91 -20.27 4.10
N ASP A 254 -16.16 -19.89 5.34
CA ASP A 254 -15.42 -18.83 6.02
C ASP A 254 -14.00 -19.28 6.38
N ASP A 255 -13.84 -20.52 6.84
CA ASP A 255 -12.52 -21.14 7.01
C ASP A 255 -11.72 -21.18 5.70
N CYS A 256 -12.36 -21.47 4.56
CA CYS A 256 -11.73 -21.34 3.24
C CYS A 256 -11.39 -19.87 2.88
N LEU A 257 -12.20 -18.92 3.33
CA LEU A 257 -11.98 -17.50 3.06
C LEU A 257 -10.73 -16.98 3.78
N MET A 258 -10.46 -17.52 4.98
CA MET A 258 -9.22 -17.28 5.72
C MET A 258 -8.01 -17.70 4.89
N THR A 259 -7.98 -18.91 4.33
CA THR A 259 -6.83 -19.38 3.54
C THR A 259 -6.58 -18.58 2.25
N ASP A 260 -7.59 -17.85 1.76
CA ASP A 260 -7.47 -16.98 0.59
C ASP A 260 -6.89 -15.58 0.92
N LEU A 261 -6.49 -15.30 2.17
CA LEU A 261 -5.93 -14.02 2.56
C LEU A 261 -4.39 -14.00 2.39
N PRO A 262 -3.82 -13.03 1.64
CA PRO A 262 -2.40 -13.00 1.29
C PRO A 262 -1.47 -12.77 2.51
N SER A 263 -1.98 -12.27 3.63
CA SER A 263 -1.19 -12.00 4.84
C SER A 263 -0.90 -13.24 5.70
N LEU A 264 -1.31 -14.43 5.24
CA LEU A 264 -1.10 -15.70 5.93
C LEU A 264 -0.06 -16.59 5.24
N GLU A 265 0.60 -16.11 4.17
CA GLU A 265 1.81 -16.77 3.70
C GLU A 265 2.80 -16.76 4.88
N GLU A 266 3.23 -17.95 5.29
CA GLU A 266 4.12 -18.17 6.44
C GLU A 266 5.40 -17.35 6.26
N ASP A 267 5.43 -16.13 6.80
CA ASP A 267 6.67 -15.44 7.04
C ASP A 267 7.45 -16.35 8.00
N SER A 268 8.65 -16.71 7.55
CA SER A 268 9.67 -17.54 8.20
C SER A 268 10.12 -17.07 9.61
N ASN A 269 9.37 -16.15 10.23
CA ASN A 269 9.62 -15.52 11.51
C ASN A 269 8.85 -16.13 12.70
N GLY A 270 8.13 -17.25 12.51
CA GLY A 270 7.63 -18.04 13.65
C GLY A 270 6.47 -17.44 14.45
N ALA A 271 5.67 -16.54 13.84
CA ALA A 271 4.47 -16.02 14.48
C ALA A 271 3.42 -17.13 14.67
N SER A 272 3.11 -17.47 15.92
CA SER A 272 2.04 -18.43 16.25
C SER A 272 0.68 -17.81 15.90
N ILE A 273 -0.02 -18.40 14.93
CA ILE A 273 -1.42 -18.04 14.62
C ILE A 273 -2.31 -18.65 15.70
N ASP A 274 -2.95 -17.80 16.51
CA ASP A 274 -3.85 -18.23 17.57
C ASP A 274 -5.29 -18.11 17.06
N LEU A 275 -5.87 -19.26 16.70
CA LEU A 275 -7.18 -19.34 16.04
C LEU A 275 -8.29 -19.27 17.08
N CYS A 276 -8.72 -18.06 17.42
CA CYS A 276 -9.77 -17.84 18.41
C CYS A 276 -11.14 -17.83 17.73
N ARG A 277 -11.85 -18.96 17.79
CA ARG A 277 -13.26 -19.06 17.35
C ARG A 277 -14.17 -18.37 18.36
N GLN A 278 -14.58 -17.13 18.08
CA GLN A 278 -15.68 -16.50 18.81
C GLN A 278 -16.74 -16.02 17.83
N HIS A 279 -17.94 -16.59 17.92
CA HIS A 279 -19.14 -16.12 17.23
C HIS A 279 -19.48 -14.71 17.71
N TRP A 280 -19.19 -13.70 16.90
CA TRP A 280 -19.79 -12.37 17.08
C TRP A 280 -21.12 -12.29 16.35
N LEU A 281 -22.01 -11.40 16.78
CA LEU A 281 -23.39 -11.34 16.31
C LEU A 281 -23.48 -10.72 14.89
N LEU A 282 -23.42 -11.53 13.83
CA LEU A 282 -24.21 -11.22 12.60
C LEU A 282 -25.73 -11.31 12.84
N SER A 283 -26.17 -11.49 14.09
CA SER A 283 -27.57 -11.50 14.54
C SER A 283 -28.24 -10.13 14.50
N SER A 284 -27.48 -9.04 14.32
CA SER A 284 -27.99 -7.67 14.20
C SER A 284 -28.16 -7.19 12.74
N LEU A 285 -27.77 -8.01 11.75
CA LEU A 285 -28.18 -7.83 10.35
C LEU A 285 -29.60 -8.29 10.10
#